data_AF-A0A852KSB5-F1
#
_entry.id   AF-A0A852KSB5-F1
#
_cell.length_a   1.000
_cell.length_b   1.000
_cell.length_c   1.000
_cell.angle_alpha   90.00
_cell.angle_beta   90.00
_cell.angle_gamma   90.00
#
_symmetry.space_group_name_H-M   'P 1'
#
loop_
_entity.id
_entity.type
_entity.pdbx_description
1 polymer ?
#
loop_
_entity_poly.entity_id
_entity_poly.type
_entity_poly.pdbx_seq_one_letter_code
_entity_poly.pdbx_strand_id
1 'polypeptide(L)'
;RMEGQGSYTLPTGTEYRGSLRDGMFDGEGELLFPTGGTYRAVWKRGVPTQGKYIFADGLEYRDKKWHYCDGYDRRFYTEICSGLKPAGISQLTNLDPPRTIPKGWYDCGDGFYDPETRVVVDYKLGFLRNA
;
A
#
# COMPACT_ATOMS: atom_id res chain seq x y z
N ARG A 1 -27.24 6.30 12.59
CA ARG A 1 -27.28 5.21 11.59
C ARG A 1 -26.65 5.76 10.33
N MET A 2 -25.62 5.12 9.81
CA MET A 2 -24.96 5.58 8.58
C MET A 2 -25.75 5.05 7.38
N GLU A 3 -26.17 5.96 6.51
CA GLU A 3 -26.99 5.70 5.32
C GLU A 3 -26.47 6.56 4.17
N GLY A 4 -26.55 6.05 2.94
CA GLY A 4 -26.12 6.78 1.75
C GLY A 4 -24.60 6.83 1.58
N GLN A 5 -24.08 7.84 0.90
CA GLN A 5 -22.64 7.99 0.70
C GLN A 5 -21.96 8.48 1.99
N GLY A 6 -20.83 7.88 2.34
CA GLY A 6 -20.04 8.32 3.48
C GLY A 6 -18.66 7.69 3.51
N SER A 7 -17.89 8.06 4.54
CA SER A 7 -16.60 7.46 4.84
C SER A 7 -16.57 6.92 6.27
N TYR A 8 -15.75 5.88 6.46
CA TYR A 8 -15.54 5.26 7.76
C TYR A 8 -14.07 4.87 7.91
N THR A 9 -13.40 5.40 8.93
CA THR A 9 -12.00 5.02 9.23
C THR A 9 -11.99 3.90 10.25
N LEU A 10 -11.39 2.76 9.87
CA LEU A 10 -11.19 1.62 10.74
C LEU A 10 -10.08 1.92 11.76
N PRO A 11 -10.05 1.23 12.91
CA PRO A 11 -8.95 1.35 13.87
C PRO A 11 -7.57 1.04 13.29
N THR A 12 -7.50 0.27 12.20
CA THR A 12 -6.27 -0.03 11.45
C THR A 12 -5.76 1.15 10.62
N GLY A 13 -6.51 2.27 10.56
CA GLY A 13 -6.25 3.41 9.69
C GLY A 13 -6.75 3.24 8.25
N THR A 14 -7.29 2.08 7.89
CA THR A 14 -7.95 1.87 6.59
C THR A 14 -9.21 2.73 6.52
N GLU A 15 -9.38 3.49 5.45
CA GLU A 15 -10.58 4.32 5.24
C GLU A 15 -11.48 3.66 4.19
N TYR A 16 -12.74 3.39 4.54
CA TYR A 16 -13.79 3.09 3.58
C TYR A 16 -14.40 4.40 3.04
N ARG A 17 -14.65 4.46 1.74
CA ARG A 17 -15.46 5.50 1.09
C ARG A 17 -16.47 4.86 0.16
N GLY A 18 -17.75 5.14 0.37
CA GLY A 18 -18.80 4.65 -0.52
C GLY A 18 -20.16 4.56 0.15
N SER A 19 -20.98 3.67 -0.40
CA SER A 19 -22.37 3.50 0.01
C SER A 19 -22.46 2.74 1.34
N LEU A 20 -23.28 3.23 2.25
CA LEU A 20 -23.59 2.67 3.56
C LEU A 20 -25.09 2.42 3.67
N ARG A 21 -25.47 1.30 4.29
CA ARG A 21 -26.85 1.00 4.68
C ARG A 21 -26.83 0.28 6.02
N ASP A 22 -27.63 0.75 6.98
CA ASP A 22 -27.72 0.16 8.31
C ASP A 22 -26.38 0.11 9.07
N GLY A 23 -25.49 1.06 8.79
CA GLY A 23 -24.13 1.05 9.35
C GLY A 23 -23.18 0.04 8.73
N MET A 24 -23.58 -0.65 7.65
CA MET A 24 -22.74 -1.58 6.90
C MET A 24 -22.36 -1.01 5.54
N PHE A 25 -21.23 -1.43 4.99
CA PHE A 25 -20.88 -1.17 3.59
C PHE A 25 -21.88 -1.89 2.69
N ASP A 26 -22.58 -1.17 1.81
CA ASP A 26 -23.62 -1.74 0.95
C ASP A 26 -23.77 -0.93 -0.34
N GLY A 27 -23.42 -1.52 -1.48
CA GLY A 27 -23.29 -0.84 -2.78
C GLY A 27 -21.83 -0.67 -3.20
N GLU A 28 -21.53 0.28 -4.09
CA GLU A 28 -20.16 0.58 -4.50
C GLU A 28 -19.38 1.32 -3.40
N GLY A 29 -18.12 0.94 -3.23
CA GLY A 29 -17.19 1.61 -2.33
C GLY A 29 -15.76 1.11 -2.45
N GLU A 30 -14.82 1.86 -1.88
CA GLU A 30 -13.40 1.55 -1.87
C GLU A 30 -12.81 1.60 -0.46
N LEU A 31 -11.85 0.71 -0.20
CA LEU A 31 -10.97 0.76 0.98
C LEU A 31 -9.63 1.36 0.57
N LEU A 32 -9.21 2.40 1.28
CA LEU A 32 -7.94 3.09 1.15
C LEU A 32 -7.03 2.61 2.28
N PHE A 33 -5.94 1.94 1.95
CA PHE A 33 -5.00 1.42 2.94
C PHE A 33 -3.94 2.46 3.30
N PRO A 34 -3.46 2.51 4.56
CA PRO A 34 -2.36 3.40 4.95
C PRO A 34 -1.06 3.18 4.15
N THR A 35 -0.89 2.00 3.56
CA THR A 35 0.22 1.65 2.67
C THR A 35 0.11 2.27 1.28
N GLY A 36 -1.00 2.94 0.96
CA GLY A 36 -1.30 3.57 -0.34
C GLY A 36 -2.09 2.66 -1.30
N GLY A 37 -2.24 1.38 -0.98
CA GLY A 37 -3.09 0.48 -1.77
C GLY A 37 -4.56 0.87 -1.71
N THR A 38 -5.34 0.44 -2.71
CA THR A 38 -6.79 0.63 -2.78
C THR A 38 -7.50 -0.67 -3.14
N TYR A 39 -8.58 -1.01 -2.44
CA TYR A 39 -9.48 -2.10 -2.83
C TYR A 39 -10.86 -1.56 -3.19
N ARG A 40 -11.18 -1.57 -4.48
CA ARG A 40 -12.49 -1.14 -4.99
C ARG A 40 -13.41 -2.34 -5.11
N ALA A 41 -14.61 -2.27 -4.54
CA ALA A 41 -15.53 -3.40 -4.53
C ALA A 41 -17.01 -3.00 -4.52
N VAL A 42 -17.85 -3.97 -4.85
CA VAL A 42 -19.28 -3.93 -4.56
C VAL A 42 -19.51 -4.69 -3.26
N TRP A 43 -20.21 -4.06 -2.33
CA TRP A 43 -20.45 -4.54 -0.98
C TRP A 43 -21.92 -4.94 -0.80
N LYS A 44 -22.17 -6.00 -0.04
CA LYS A 44 -23.51 -6.42 0.36
C LYS A 44 -23.48 -6.78 1.84
N ARG A 45 -24.13 -5.97 2.68
CA ARG A 45 -24.14 -6.14 4.15
C ARG A 45 -22.74 -6.34 4.73
N GLY A 46 -21.80 -5.49 4.32
CA GLY A 46 -20.41 -5.49 4.79
C GLY A 46 -19.47 -6.50 4.12
N VAL A 47 -19.97 -7.36 3.22
CA VAL A 47 -19.16 -8.37 2.54
C VAL A 47 -18.90 -7.94 1.08
N PRO A 48 -17.64 -7.94 0.60
CA PRO A 48 -17.35 -7.64 -0.79
C PRO A 48 -17.74 -8.82 -1.68
N THR A 49 -18.52 -8.58 -2.73
CA THR A 49 -18.96 -9.62 -3.69
C THR A 49 -18.03 -9.72 -4.89
N GLN A 50 -17.44 -8.59 -5.29
CA GLN A 50 -16.44 -8.50 -6.34
C GLN A 50 -15.57 -7.30 -6.02
N GLY A 51 -14.27 -7.41 -6.25
CA GLY A 51 -13.39 -6.26 -6.11
C GLY A 51 -12.07 -6.42 -6.85
N LYS A 52 -11.35 -5.30 -6.89
CA LYS A 52 -10.05 -5.14 -7.53
C LYS A 52 -9.11 -4.45 -6.55
N TYR A 53 -7.92 -5.01 -6.41
CA TYR A 53 -6.87 -4.41 -5.62
C TYR A 53 -5.89 -3.68 -6.53
N ILE A 54 -5.57 -2.43 -6.18
CA ILE A 54 -4.57 -1.60 -6.82
C ILE A 54 -3.48 -1.33 -5.79
N PHE A 55 -2.23 -1.68 -6.10
CA PHE A 55 -1.07 -1.38 -5.27
C PHE A 55 -0.79 0.13 -5.25
N ALA A 56 0.01 0.61 -4.29
CA ALA A 56 0.30 2.02 -4.12
C ALA A 56 0.99 2.67 -5.34
N ASP A 57 1.70 1.87 -6.13
CA ASP A 57 2.35 2.27 -7.39
C ASP A 57 1.40 2.23 -8.60
N GLY A 58 0.13 1.85 -8.40
CA GLY A 58 -0.89 1.77 -9.44
C GLY A 58 -1.00 0.41 -10.14
N LEU A 59 -0.17 -0.58 -9.78
CA LEU A 59 -0.28 -1.93 -10.34
C LEU A 59 -1.63 -2.55 -9.94
N GLU A 60 -2.42 -3.03 -10.90
CA GLU A 60 -3.65 -3.79 -10.61
C GLU A 60 -3.30 -5.25 -10.35
N TYR A 61 -3.70 -5.80 -9.20
CA TYR A 61 -3.54 -7.22 -8.89
C TYR A 61 -4.31 -8.09 -9.90
N ARG A 62 -3.67 -9.17 -10.38
CA ARG A 62 -4.28 -10.18 -11.23
C ARG A 62 -3.88 -11.56 -10.75
N ASP A 63 -4.87 -12.43 -10.55
CA ASP A 63 -4.67 -13.84 -10.20
C ASP A 63 -4.09 -14.65 -11.37
N LYS A 64 -4.38 -14.24 -12.60
CA LYS A 64 -3.92 -14.87 -13.85
C LYS A 64 -3.07 -13.92 -14.66
N LYS A 65 -2.07 -14.48 -15.36
CA LYS A 65 -1.14 -13.73 -16.23
C LYS A 65 -0.47 -12.58 -15.45
N TRP A 66 0.10 -12.92 -14.30
CA TRP A 66 0.89 -12.00 -13.49
C TRP A 66 2.24 -11.78 -14.15
N HIS A 67 2.49 -10.55 -14.60
CA HIS A 67 3.72 -10.17 -15.33
C HIS A 67 4.65 -9.28 -14.50
N TYR A 68 4.26 -8.96 -13.27
CA TYR A 68 5.07 -8.11 -12.41
C TYR A 68 6.13 -8.93 -11.69
N CYS A 69 7.41 -8.53 -11.86
CA CYS A 69 8.58 -9.20 -11.29
C CYS A 69 8.59 -10.72 -11.54
N ASP A 70 8.34 -11.13 -12.79
CA ASP A 70 8.45 -12.53 -13.18
C ASP A 70 9.90 -12.94 -13.52
N GLY A 71 10.11 -14.17 -14.00
CA GLY A 71 11.44 -14.69 -14.33
C GLY A 71 12.13 -13.97 -15.50
N TYR A 72 11.37 -13.26 -16.34
CA TYR A 72 11.86 -12.57 -17.54
C TYR A 72 11.97 -11.05 -17.32
N ASP A 73 11.05 -10.48 -16.55
CA ASP A 73 10.99 -9.04 -16.28
C ASP A 73 10.95 -8.75 -14.77
N ARG A 74 12.04 -8.17 -14.26
CA ARG A 74 12.20 -7.79 -12.85
C ARG A 74 12.02 -6.30 -12.58
N ARG A 75 11.55 -5.54 -13.57
CA ARG A 75 11.34 -4.09 -13.43
C ARG A 75 10.23 -3.78 -12.43
N PHE A 76 10.38 -2.66 -11.73
CA PHE A 76 9.27 -2.11 -10.95
C PHE A 76 8.14 -1.65 -11.88
N TYR A 77 6.90 -1.58 -11.38
CA TYR A 77 5.75 -1.25 -12.24
C TYR A 77 5.88 0.16 -12.82
N THR A 78 6.42 1.09 -12.03
CA THR A 78 6.81 2.43 -12.46
C THR A 78 7.81 2.42 -13.62
N GLU A 79 8.81 1.54 -13.62
CA GLU A 79 9.78 1.39 -14.71
C GLU A 79 9.16 0.72 -15.95
N ILE A 80 8.14 -0.12 -15.79
CA ILE A 80 7.35 -0.65 -16.90
C ILE A 80 6.57 0.48 -17.57
N CYS A 81 5.94 1.37 -16.78
CA CYS A 81 5.14 2.48 -17.27
C CYS A 81 5.96 3.63 -17.85
N SER A 82 7.10 3.97 -17.22
CA SER A 82 7.87 5.19 -17.52
C SER A 82 9.24 4.93 -18.12
N GLY A 83 9.66 3.67 -18.26
CA GLY A 83 10.97 3.28 -18.74
C GLY A 83 12.05 3.27 -17.65
N LEU A 84 13.21 2.72 -18.00
CA LEU A 84 14.36 2.65 -17.11
C LEU A 84 15.04 4.01 -16.99
N LYS A 85 15.38 4.39 -15.76
CA LYS A 85 16.17 5.59 -15.50
C LYS A 85 17.65 5.37 -15.87
N PRO A 86 18.38 6.43 -16.26
CA PRO A 86 19.82 6.38 -16.49
C PRO A 86 20.62 5.83 -15.29
N ALA A 87 21.81 5.31 -15.59
CA ALA A 87 22.75 4.88 -14.56
C ALA A 87 23.04 6.02 -13.57
N GLY A 88 23.10 5.68 -12.27
CA GLY A 88 23.30 6.65 -11.17
C GLY A 88 22.01 7.22 -10.58
N ILE A 89 20.88 7.10 -11.28
CA ILE A 89 19.54 7.46 -10.77
C ILE A 89 18.52 6.34 -10.99
N SER A 90 19.00 5.10 -11.12
CA SER A 90 18.15 3.92 -11.22
C SER A 90 17.27 3.76 -9.99
N GLN A 91 16.05 3.28 -10.21
CA GLN A 91 15.10 3.09 -9.13
C GLN A 91 15.56 1.95 -8.21
N LEU A 92 15.69 2.23 -6.92
CA LEU A 92 16.19 1.26 -5.93
C LEU A 92 15.05 0.49 -5.24
N THR A 93 13.90 1.12 -5.12
CA THR A 93 12.70 0.58 -4.49
C THR A 93 11.49 0.93 -5.34
N ASN A 94 10.35 0.26 -5.18
CA ASN A 94 9.11 0.65 -5.86
C ASN A 94 8.63 2.07 -5.48
N LEU A 95 9.14 2.64 -4.37
CA LEU A 95 8.98 4.05 -4.03
C LEU A 95 10.04 4.92 -4.73
N ASP A 96 9.57 5.96 -5.42
CA ASP A 96 10.43 6.93 -6.09
C ASP A 96 9.95 8.37 -5.82
N PRO A 97 10.77 9.24 -5.19
CA PRO A 97 12.11 8.95 -4.68
C PRO A 97 12.08 7.93 -3.53
N PRO A 98 13.17 7.17 -3.33
CA PRO A 98 13.27 6.24 -2.20
C PRO A 98 13.23 7.00 -0.88
N ARG A 99 12.88 6.30 0.20
CA ARG A 99 12.88 6.89 1.55
C ARG A 99 14.27 7.37 1.93
N THR A 100 14.34 8.51 2.61
CA THR A 100 15.58 8.98 3.22
C THR A 100 15.87 8.15 4.47
N ILE A 101 16.90 7.30 4.39
CA ILE A 101 17.34 6.50 5.52
C ILE A 101 18.25 7.37 6.40
N PRO A 102 18.02 7.45 7.73
CA PRO A 102 18.92 8.15 8.63
C PRO A 102 20.36 7.61 8.52
N LYS A 103 21.34 8.49 8.74
CA LYS A 103 22.75 8.13 8.57
C LYS A 103 23.14 7.00 9.53
N GLY A 104 23.68 5.92 8.99
CA GLY A 104 24.12 4.75 9.78
C GLY A 104 22.99 3.78 10.14
N TRP A 105 21.76 4.06 9.71
CA TRP A 105 20.61 3.19 9.94
C TRP A 105 20.32 2.35 8.70
N TYR A 106 19.44 1.36 8.86
CA TYR A 106 19.09 0.40 7.81
C TYR A 106 17.58 0.30 7.66
N ASP A 107 17.06 0.28 6.43
CA ASP A 107 15.64 0.02 6.18
C ASP A 107 15.37 -1.49 6.26
N CYS A 108 14.45 -1.90 7.13
CA CYS A 108 14.05 -3.29 7.36
C CYS A 108 12.77 -3.70 6.62
N GLY A 109 12.17 -2.80 5.84
CA GLY A 109 10.89 -3.01 5.15
C GLY A 109 9.67 -2.71 6.01
N ASP A 110 9.77 -2.85 7.34
CA ASP A 110 8.76 -2.45 8.33
C ASP A 110 9.13 -1.15 9.08
N GLY A 111 10.37 -0.66 8.94
CA GLY A 111 10.87 0.50 9.66
C GLY A 111 12.37 0.71 9.47
N PHE A 112 12.95 1.65 10.22
CA PHE A 112 14.39 1.86 10.27
C PHE A 112 15.00 1.21 11.51
N TYR A 113 16.03 0.41 11.30
CA TYR A 113 16.88 -0.17 12.34
C TYR A 113 18.03 0.77 12.69
N ASP A 114 18.12 1.08 13.99
CA ASP A 114 19.23 1.78 14.59
C ASP A 114 20.20 0.79 15.26
N PRO A 115 21.44 0.64 14.75
CA PRO A 115 22.41 -0.27 15.33
C PRO A 115 22.92 0.15 16.71
N GLU A 116 22.82 1.42 17.10
CA GLU A 116 23.29 1.90 18.41
C GLU A 116 22.31 1.50 19.52
N THR A 117 21.02 1.75 19.30
CA THR A 117 19.97 1.40 20.28
C THR A 117 19.46 -0.03 20.12
N ARG A 118 19.75 -0.68 18.99
CA ARG A 118 19.24 -2.01 18.61
C ARG A 118 17.71 -2.06 18.52
N VAL A 119 17.11 -0.98 18.05
CA VAL A 119 15.66 -0.81 17.93
C VAL A 119 15.29 -0.61 16.46
N VAL A 120 14.13 -1.16 16.09
CA VAL A 120 13.43 -0.79 14.86
C VAL A 120 12.34 0.20 15.20
N VAL A 121 12.37 1.36 14.54
CA VAL A 121 11.31 2.37 14.58
C VAL A 121 10.54 2.39 13.27
N ASP A 122 9.27 2.77 13.27
CA ASP A 122 8.51 2.95 12.04
C ASP A 122 9.07 4.11 11.21
N TYR A 123 8.54 4.30 10.00
CA TYR A 123 8.99 5.39 9.11
C TYR A 123 8.66 6.81 9.63
N LYS A 124 7.93 6.93 10.75
CA LYS A 124 7.65 8.18 11.48
C LYS A 124 8.48 8.30 12.76
N LEU A 125 9.46 7.41 12.97
CA LEU A 125 10.32 7.34 14.14
C LEU A 125 9.60 6.92 15.44
N GLY A 126 8.45 6.27 15.35
CA GLY A 126 7.78 5.64 16.48
C GLY A 126 8.35 4.26 16.78
N PHE A 127 8.47 3.87 18.05
CA PHE A 127 8.97 2.55 18.44
C PHE A 127 8.11 1.42 17.85
N LEU A 128 8.75 0.43 17.21
CA LEU A 128 8.09 -0.81 16.76
C LEU A 128 8.50 -2.02 17.59
N ARG A 129 9.80 -2.34 17.61
CA ARG A 129 10.33 -3.55 18.25
C ARG A 129 11.85 -3.46 18.49
N ASN A 130 12.36 -4.33 19.33
CA ASN A 130 13.81 -4.58 19.42
C ASN A 130 14.28 -5.49 18.28
N ALA A 131 15.58 -5.45 17.99
CA ALA A 131 16.24 -6.27 16.97
C ALA A 131 16.95 -7.51 17.56
#